data_AF-A0A928XUM6-F1
#
_entry.id   AF-A0A928XUM6-F1
#
_cell.length_a   1.000
_cell.length_b   1.000
_cell.length_c   1.000
_cell.angle_alpha   90.00
_cell.angle_beta   90.00
_cell.angle_gamma   90.00
#
_symmetry.space_group_name_H-M   'P 1'
#
loop_
_entity.id
_entity.type
_entity.pdbx_description
1 polymer ?
#
loop_
_entity_poly.entity_id
_entity_poly.type
_entity_poly.pdbx_seq_one_letter_code
_entity_poly.pdbx_strand_id
1 'polypeptide(L)'
;MKYTTFRGLLIGGGVLLVFGAFGSCLLCAGSQALTPKPPPPVATLVAPSAAPLPTPAAAPTATAVTFTDSMPVTDVHRAVLAASKQNISGDKGKDALPGRPYKVNLYKDPGQTRVNRLKLDLDRDDKWDEKWTLEDGGKVKRQIAPADDESYTLEYRLEGEYWRKKL
;
A
#
# COMPACT_ATOMS: atom_id res chain seq x y z
N MET A 1 40.41 -19.27 -25.38
CA MET A 1 40.93 -18.27 -26.34
C MET A 1 40.11 -18.34 -27.63
N LYS A 2 39.93 -17.19 -28.29
CA LYS A 2 39.29 -16.92 -29.60
C LYS A 2 37.78 -16.52 -29.50
N TYR A 3 37.42 -15.23 -29.44
CA TYR A 3 37.33 -14.19 -30.52
C TYR A 3 36.27 -14.59 -31.57
N THR A 4 35.31 -13.81 -32.07
CA THR A 4 34.89 -12.39 -32.04
C THR A 4 33.59 -12.35 -32.87
N THR A 5 32.63 -11.45 -32.63
CA THR A 5 31.93 -10.65 -33.68
C THR A 5 31.03 -9.60 -33.02
N PHE A 6 31.54 -8.37 -32.96
CA PHE A 6 30.75 -7.14 -32.92
C PHE A 6 30.26 -6.84 -34.36
N ARG A 7 29.03 -6.33 -34.53
CA ARG A 7 28.63 -5.29 -35.50
C ARG A 7 27.10 -5.14 -35.54
N GLY A 8 26.61 -3.93 -35.30
CA GLY A 8 25.19 -3.56 -35.43
C GLY A 8 24.88 -2.13 -34.97
N LEU A 9 25.73 -1.18 -35.37
CA LEU A 9 25.57 0.25 -35.23
C LEU A 9 24.40 0.75 -36.11
N LEU A 10 23.40 1.42 -35.53
CA LEU A 10 22.51 2.32 -36.26
C LEU A 10 22.45 3.66 -35.51
N ILE A 11 23.18 4.63 -36.04
CA ILE A 11 23.10 6.05 -35.72
C ILE A 11 22.59 6.76 -36.97
N GLY A 12 21.67 7.71 -36.77
CA GLY A 12 21.37 8.80 -37.70
C GLY A 12 19.97 8.69 -38.32
N GLY A 13 19.07 9.66 -38.20
CA GLY A 13 19.17 11.01 -37.66
C GLY A 13 17.87 11.75 -37.96
N GLY A 14 17.74 12.99 -37.48
CA GLY A 14 16.70 13.90 -37.98
C GLY A 14 15.99 14.73 -36.91
N VAL A 15 16.67 15.75 -36.41
CA VAL A 15 16.13 16.88 -35.66
C VAL A 15 15.18 17.69 -36.57
N LEU A 16 13.99 18.05 -36.08
CA LEU A 16 13.28 19.27 -36.48
C LEU A 16 12.45 19.81 -35.31
N LEU A 17 12.98 20.87 -34.71
CA LEU A 17 12.27 21.83 -33.85
C LEU A 17 11.28 22.64 -34.70
N VAL A 18 10.19 23.14 -34.08
CA VAL A 18 9.79 24.58 -34.00
C VAL A 18 8.28 24.73 -33.71
N PHE A 19 8.01 25.29 -32.53
CA PHE A 19 6.99 26.27 -32.08
C PHE A 19 5.68 26.57 -32.86
N GLY A 20 4.62 26.84 -32.07
CA GLY A 20 3.46 27.70 -32.39
C GLY A 20 2.12 27.02 -32.05
N ALA A 21 1.42 27.23 -30.93
CA ALA A 21 0.84 28.44 -30.33
C ALA A 21 -0.25 29.12 -31.20
N PHE A 22 -1.48 29.21 -30.64
CA PHE A 22 -2.63 30.04 -31.04
C PHE A 22 -3.30 29.68 -32.39
N GLY A 23 -4.62 29.61 -32.55
CA GLY A 23 -5.77 29.98 -31.72
C GLY A 23 -7.00 30.16 -32.63
N SER A 24 -8.19 30.28 -32.02
CA SER A 24 -9.42 30.87 -32.59
C SER A 24 -10.17 30.07 -33.69
N CYS A 25 -11.51 30.08 -33.80
CA CYS A 25 -12.53 30.91 -33.15
C CYS A 25 -13.94 30.34 -33.42
N LEU A 26 -14.79 30.43 -32.38
CA LEU A 26 -16.17 30.95 -32.36
C LEU A 26 -17.33 30.29 -33.15
N LEU A 27 -18.41 30.01 -32.40
CA LEU A 27 -19.81 30.49 -32.55
C LEU A 27 -20.61 29.88 -31.36
N CYS A 28 -20.82 30.58 -30.24
CA CYS A 28 -21.84 31.59 -29.91
C CYS A 28 -23.27 31.06 -29.65
N ALA A 29 -23.80 31.52 -28.51
CA ALA A 29 -25.20 31.69 -28.11
C ALA A 29 -25.93 30.52 -27.44
N GLY A 30 -26.26 30.71 -26.15
CA GLY A 30 -27.19 29.85 -25.41
C GLY A 30 -27.27 30.13 -23.90
N SER A 31 -27.54 31.38 -23.50
CA SER A 31 -27.97 31.70 -22.13
C SER A 31 -29.31 31.04 -21.84
N GLN A 32 -29.39 30.17 -20.83
CA GLN A 32 -30.60 30.01 -20.01
C GLN A 32 -30.19 29.76 -18.56
N ALA A 33 -30.19 30.84 -17.79
CA ALA A 33 -30.40 30.77 -16.35
C ALA A 33 -31.86 30.34 -16.13
N LEU A 34 -32.07 29.08 -15.77
CA LEU A 34 -33.38 28.62 -15.28
C LEU A 34 -33.42 28.83 -13.77
N THR A 35 -34.21 29.85 -13.43
CA THR A 35 -34.75 30.28 -12.15
C THR A 35 -34.73 29.28 -10.98
N PRO A 36 -34.45 29.76 -9.74
CA PRO A 36 -34.72 28.99 -8.54
C PRO A 36 -36.23 28.77 -8.39
N LYS A 37 -36.65 27.50 -8.35
CA LYS A 37 -38.01 27.09 -8.04
C LYS A 37 -38.39 27.59 -6.63
N PRO A 38 -39.50 28.34 -6.46
CA PRO A 38 -39.95 28.78 -5.15
C PRO A 38 -40.33 27.58 -4.27
N PRO A 39 -40.01 27.61 -2.96
CA PRO A 39 -40.39 26.54 -2.04
C PRO A 39 -41.91 26.53 -1.83
N PRO A 40 -42.55 25.34 -1.75
CA PRO A 40 -43.95 25.23 -1.37
C PRO A 40 -44.17 25.68 0.10
N PRO A 41 -45.37 26.18 0.42
CA PRO A 41 -45.70 26.70 1.75
C PRO A 41 -45.67 25.61 2.83
N VAL A 42 -45.24 26.07 4.00
CA VAL A 42 -45.10 25.36 5.27
C VAL A 42 -46.37 24.57 5.62
N ALA A 43 -46.24 23.24 5.63
CA ALA A 43 -47.16 22.38 6.36
C ALA A 43 -46.55 22.12 7.75
N THR A 44 -47.11 22.78 8.77
CA THR A 44 -46.88 22.45 10.17
C THR A 44 -47.39 21.03 10.42
N LEU A 45 -46.47 20.07 10.52
CA LEU A 45 -46.77 18.75 11.05
C LEU A 45 -46.13 18.63 12.44
N VAL A 46 -47.03 18.47 13.40
CA VAL A 46 -46.80 18.19 14.82
C VAL A 46 -45.79 17.05 14.96
N ALA A 47 -44.76 17.29 15.77
CA ALA A 47 -43.73 16.31 16.12
C ALA A 47 -44.32 15.10 16.86
N PRO A 48 -44.12 13.86 16.38
CA PRO A 48 -44.27 12.69 17.21
C PRO A 48 -42.93 12.37 17.90
N SER A 49 -42.99 12.37 19.23
CA SER A 49 -42.22 11.56 20.19
C SER A 49 -40.86 11.01 19.75
N ALA A 50 -39.80 11.49 20.39
CA ALA A 50 -38.43 11.02 20.24
C ALA A 50 -38.32 9.50 20.44
N ALA A 51 -38.07 8.78 19.35
CA ALA A 51 -37.51 7.44 19.40
C ALA A 51 -36.04 7.52 19.86
N PRO A 52 -35.56 6.64 20.75
CA PRO A 52 -34.17 6.66 21.19
C PRO A 52 -33.23 6.41 20.00
N LEU A 53 -32.19 7.26 19.88
CA LEU A 53 -31.12 7.05 18.91
C LEU A 53 -30.52 5.65 19.07
N PRO A 54 -30.20 4.93 17.98
CA PRO A 54 -29.31 3.79 18.08
C PRO A 54 -27.97 4.27 18.63
N THR A 55 -27.57 3.69 19.76
CA THR A 55 -26.24 3.82 20.36
C THR A 55 -25.19 3.61 19.25
N PRO A 56 -24.16 4.46 19.12
CA PRO A 56 -23.03 4.15 18.26
C PRO A 56 -22.49 2.79 18.67
N ALA A 57 -22.56 1.81 17.76
CA ALA A 57 -21.89 0.55 17.93
C ALA A 57 -20.43 0.86 18.23
N ALA A 58 -19.96 0.43 19.41
CA ALA A 58 -18.57 0.58 19.81
C ALA A 58 -17.70 0.06 18.66
N ALA A 59 -16.92 0.96 18.05
CA ALA A 59 -15.86 0.55 17.14
C ALA A 59 -15.03 -0.52 17.86
N PRO A 60 -14.65 -1.62 17.18
CA PRO A 60 -13.79 -2.62 17.81
C PRO A 60 -12.59 -1.89 18.37
N THR A 61 -12.40 -2.02 19.69
CA THR A 61 -11.25 -1.45 20.38
C THR A 61 -10.04 -2.08 19.71
N ALA A 62 -9.35 -1.31 18.86
CA ALA A 62 -8.05 -1.68 18.34
C ALA A 62 -7.22 -2.13 19.53
N THR A 63 -6.91 -3.41 19.59
CA THR A 63 -6.13 -3.97 20.68
C THR A 63 -4.79 -3.29 20.60
N ALA A 64 -4.54 -2.34 21.51
CA ALA A 64 -3.29 -1.61 21.55
C ALA A 64 -2.17 -2.60 21.86
N VAL A 65 -1.50 -3.05 20.80
CA VAL A 65 -0.34 -3.93 20.89
C VAL A 65 0.73 -3.22 21.69
N THR A 66 1.13 -3.80 22.83
CA THR A 66 2.21 -3.25 23.65
C THR A 66 3.53 -3.60 22.98
N PHE A 67 4.24 -2.59 22.48
CA PHE A 67 5.50 -2.76 21.76
C PHE A 67 6.67 -2.66 22.73
N THR A 68 7.36 -3.78 22.95
CA THR A 68 8.57 -3.86 23.79
C THR A 68 9.84 -3.63 22.97
N ASP A 69 10.91 -3.20 23.63
CA ASP A 69 12.22 -3.02 22.97
C ASP A 69 12.80 -4.32 22.40
N SER A 70 12.33 -5.47 22.91
CA SER A 70 12.63 -6.77 22.35
C SER A 70 11.41 -7.67 22.36
N MET A 71 11.13 -8.29 21.22
CA MET A 71 10.05 -9.27 21.05
C MET A 71 10.61 -10.58 20.48
N PRO A 72 10.25 -11.76 21.00
CA PRO A 72 10.66 -13.01 20.39
C PRO A 72 10.03 -13.19 19.00
N VAL A 73 10.72 -13.92 18.13
CA VAL A 73 10.19 -14.37 16.84
C VAL A 73 9.10 -15.42 17.11
N THR A 74 7.89 -15.16 16.61
CA THR A 74 6.71 -16.02 16.75
C THR A 74 6.62 -17.00 15.59
N ASP A 75 5.66 -17.94 15.66
CA ASP A 75 5.43 -18.87 14.55
C ASP A 75 4.94 -18.17 13.28
N VAL A 76 4.13 -17.11 13.42
CA VAL A 76 3.75 -16.25 12.29
C VAL A 76 5.00 -15.65 11.66
N HIS A 77 5.90 -15.09 12.48
CA HIS A 77 7.14 -14.52 11.96
C HIS A 77 8.00 -15.56 11.24
N ARG A 78 8.16 -16.77 11.81
CA ARG A 78 8.89 -17.86 11.17
C ARG A 78 8.28 -18.27 9.83
N ALA A 79 6.96 -18.39 9.75
CA ALA A 79 6.27 -18.71 8.51
C ALA A 79 6.48 -17.64 7.43
N VAL A 80 6.42 -16.36 7.81
CA VAL A 80 6.67 -15.22 6.89
C VAL A 80 8.14 -15.20 6.43
N LEU A 81 9.09 -15.42 7.34
CA LEU A 81 10.53 -15.54 7.01
C LEU A 81 10.84 -16.76 6.14
N ALA A 82 10.06 -17.84 6.24
CA ALA A 82 10.18 -18.98 5.35
C ALA A 82 9.60 -18.67 3.96
N ALA A 83 8.43 -18.02 3.90
CA ALA A 83 7.80 -17.60 2.65
C ALA A 83 8.69 -16.63 1.86
N SER A 84 9.41 -15.73 2.54
CA SER A 84 10.32 -14.79 1.87
C SER A 84 11.49 -15.45 1.13
N LYS A 85 11.80 -16.72 1.42
CA LYS A 85 12.85 -17.47 0.72
C LYS A 85 12.36 -18.11 -0.59
N GLN A 86 11.05 -18.11 -0.83
CA GLN A 86 10.45 -18.64 -2.05
C GLN A 86 10.88 -17.83 -3.28
N ASN A 87 10.98 -18.50 -4.43
CA ASN A 87 11.15 -17.81 -5.70
C ASN A 87 9.77 -17.41 -6.24
N ILE A 88 9.62 -16.14 -6.64
CA ILE A 88 8.39 -15.62 -7.22
C ILE A 88 8.58 -15.32 -8.71
N SER A 89 7.57 -15.63 -9.52
CA SER A 89 7.50 -15.22 -10.92
C SER A 89 7.21 -13.72 -11.00
N GLY A 90 8.00 -13.00 -11.80
CA GLY A 90 7.89 -11.54 -11.91
C GLY A 90 8.27 -10.81 -10.61
N ASP A 91 7.74 -9.60 -10.46
CA ASP A 91 8.17 -8.65 -9.41
C ASP A 91 7.30 -8.72 -8.14
N LYS A 92 6.16 -9.42 -8.19
CA LYS A 92 5.20 -9.51 -7.08
C LYS A 92 4.52 -10.87 -6.99
N GLY A 93 4.63 -11.52 -5.84
CA GLY A 93 3.82 -12.66 -5.44
C GLY A 93 2.69 -12.21 -4.52
N LYS A 94 1.44 -12.48 -4.88
CA LYS A 94 0.27 -12.12 -4.06
C LYS A 94 -0.10 -13.28 -3.13
N ASP A 95 -0.47 -12.96 -1.90
CA ASP A 95 -0.97 -13.90 -0.88
C ASP A 95 -0.18 -15.21 -0.82
N ALA A 96 1.11 -15.12 -0.49
CA ALA A 96 2.06 -16.23 -0.52
C ALA A 96 1.76 -17.34 0.51
N LEU A 97 0.87 -17.07 1.47
CA LEU A 97 0.44 -18.01 2.50
C LEU A 97 -1.10 -18.06 2.57
N PRO A 98 -1.77 -18.56 1.52
CA PRO A 98 -3.22 -18.56 1.45
C PRO A 98 -3.83 -19.47 2.54
N GLY A 99 -5.03 -19.11 3.02
CA GLY A 99 -5.73 -19.86 4.07
C GLY A 99 -5.23 -19.60 5.49
N ARG A 100 -4.22 -18.74 5.68
CA ARG A 100 -3.82 -18.22 6.99
C ARG A 100 -4.75 -17.08 7.41
N PRO A 101 -4.88 -16.79 8.73
CA PRO A 101 -5.66 -15.65 9.22
C PRO A 101 -5.04 -14.30 8.86
N TYR A 102 -3.83 -14.29 8.30
CA TYR A 102 -3.10 -13.12 7.81
C TYR A 102 -2.79 -13.30 6.31
N LYS A 103 -2.41 -12.23 5.64
CA LYS A 103 -2.07 -12.17 4.21
C LYS A 103 -0.65 -11.65 4.01
N VAL A 104 0.10 -12.28 3.11
CA VAL A 104 1.50 -11.91 2.84
C VAL A 104 1.69 -11.64 1.36
N ASN A 105 2.13 -10.43 1.00
CA ASN A 105 2.58 -10.12 -0.34
C ASN A 105 4.10 -10.06 -0.39
N LEU A 106 4.70 -10.75 -1.37
CA LEU A 106 6.15 -10.78 -1.60
C LEU A 106 6.50 -9.89 -2.79
N TYR A 107 7.64 -9.20 -2.71
CA TYR A 107 8.12 -8.28 -3.73
C TYR A 107 9.58 -8.59 -4.06
N LYS A 108 9.88 -8.59 -5.36
CA LYS A 108 11.22 -8.65 -5.94
C LYS A 108 11.41 -7.35 -6.72
N ASP A 109 12.05 -6.38 -6.08
CA ASP A 109 12.29 -5.06 -6.66
C ASP A 109 13.26 -5.13 -7.84
N PRO A 110 13.26 -4.12 -8.75
CA PRO A 110 14.16 -4.11 -9.90
C PRO A 110 15.63 -4.28 -9.51
N GLY A 111 16.33 -5.18 -10.21
CA GLY A 111 17.72 -5.52 -9.93
C GLY A 111 17.93 -6.58 -8.85
N GLN A 112 16.86 -7.06 -8.20
CA GLN A 112 16.95 -8.11 -7.19
C GLN A 112 16.71 -9.49 -7.81
N THR A 113 17.53 -10.47 -7.41
CA THR A 113 17.40 -11.86 -7.86
C THR A 113 16.43 -12.66 -6.99
N ARG A 114 16.12 -12.16 -5.79
CA ARG A 114 15.29 -12.80 -4.78
C ARG A 114 14.30 -11.79 -4.20
N VAL A 115 13.31 -12.29 -3.47
CA VAL A 115 12.41 -11.43 -2.69
C VAL A 115 13.26 -10.61 -1.70
N ASN A 116 13.13 -9.30 -1.79
CA ASN A 116 13.86 -8.34 -0.96
C ASN A 116 12.91 -7.50 -0.08
N ARG A 117 11.60 -7.61 -0.31
CA ARG A 117 10.59 -6.91 0.48
C ARG A 117 9.31 -7.72 0.57
N LEU A 118 8.61 -7.59 1.69
CA LEU A 118 7.27 -8.14 1.86
C LEU A 118 6.37 -7.17 2.62
N LYS A 119 5.06 -7.36 2.47
CA LYS A 119 4.04 -6.71 3.30
C LYS A 119 3.16 -7.79 3.94
N LEU A 120 2.82 -7.57 5.20
CA LEU A 120 1.99 -8.44 6.02
C LEU A 120 0.78 -7.63 6.48
N ASP A 121 -0.38 -8.25 6.30
CA ASP A 121 -1.70 -7.79 6.70
C ASP A 121 -2.20 -8.87 7.68
N LEU A 122 -2.32 -8.53 8.95
CA LEU A 122 -2.50 -9.46 10.07
C LEU A 122 -3.94 -9.93 10.22
N ASP A 123 -4.91 -9.16 9.73
CA ASP A 123 -6.35 -9.42 9.88
C ASP A 123 -7.11 -9.55 8.56
N ARG A 124 -6.41 -9.43 7.43
CA ARG A 124 -6.91 -9.54 6.05
C ARG A 124 -7.90 -8.45 5.66
N ASP A 125 -7.74 -7.24 6.20
CA ASP A 125 -8.58 -6.09 5.89
C ASP A 125 -8.11 -5.25 4.68
N ASP A 126 -7.08 -5.73 3.98
CA ASP A 126 -6.41 -5.06 2.86
C ASP A 126 -5.60 -3.81 3.24
N LYS A 127 -5.38 -3.55 4.52
CA LYS A 127 -4.37 -2.63 5.05
C LYS A 127 -3.16 -3.40 5.54
N TRP A 128 -2.00 -2.74 5.47
CA TRP A 128 -0.72 -3.42 5.68
C TRP A 128 -0.13 -3.01 7.03
N ASP A 129 -0.40 -3.80 8.06
CA ASP A 129 0.16 -3.63 9.40
C ASP A 129 1.68 -3.59 9.39
N GLU A 130 2.31 -4.41 8.55
CA GLU A 130 3.76 -4.53 8.55
C GLU A 130 4.36 -4.55 7.16
N LYS A 131 5.56 -3.98 7.09
CA LYS A 131 6.42 -3.98 5.91
C LYS A 131 7.80 -4.42 6.30
N TRP A 132 8.31 -5.47 5.68
CA TRP A 132 9.66 -5.96 5.97
C TRP A 132 10.56 -5.81 4.75
N THR A 133 11.79 -5.38 5.00
CA THR A 133 12.86 -5.32 4.00
C THR A 133 13.92 -6.35 4.38
N LEU A 134 14.24 -7.21 3.42
CA LEU A 134 15.25 -8.26 3.53
C LEU A 134 16.51 -7.71 2.88
N GLU A 135 17.54 -7.52 3.68
CA GLU A 135 18.84 -7.00 3.26
C GLU A 135 19.83 -8.17 3.06
N ASP A 136 20.92 -7.88 2.37
CA ASP A 136 22.00 -8.85 2.18
C ASP A 136 22.60 -9.30 3.52
N GLY A 137 23.10 -10.53 3.55
CA GLY A 137 23.65 -11.12 4.77
C GLY A 137 22.60 -11.56 5.80
N GLY A 138 21.32 -11.65 5.40
CA GLY A 138 20.25 -12.20 6.25
C GLY A 138 19.68 -11.21 7.27
N LYS A 139 20.03 -9.92 7.16
CA LYS A 139 19.46 -8.87 7.99
C LYS A 139 18.02 -8.59 7.56
N VAL A 140 17.14 -8.40 8.53
CA VAL A 140 15.73 -8.08 8.26
C VAL A 140 15.34 -6.83 9.03
N LYS A 141 14.85 -5.83 8.30
CA LYS A 141 14.19 -4.64 8.84
C LYS A 141 12.69 -4.90 8.85
N ARG A 142 12.06 -4.81 10.01
CA ARG A 142 10.59 -4.90 10.17
C ARG A 142 10.07 -3.53 10.54
N GLN A 143 9.10 -3.02 9.78
CA GLN A 143 8.40 -1.78 10.07
C GLN A 143 6.94 -2.08 10.35
N ILE A 144 6.38 -1.48 11.41
CA ILE A 144 5.01 -1.74 11.88
C ILE A 144 4.22 -0.44 11.88
N ALA A 145 2.96 -0.51 11.44
CA ALA A 145 1.93 0.53 11.50
C ALA A 145 0.93 0.18 12.63
N PRO A 146 1.15 0.67 13.87
CA PRO A 146 0.37 0.26 15.03
C PRO A 146 -1.12 0.61 14.98
N ALA A 147 -1.46 1.65 14.22
CA ALA A 147 -2.82 2.15 14.09
C ALA A 147 -3.53 1.58 12.85
N ASP A 148 -2.92 0.60 12.19
CA ASP A 148 -3.45 -0.02 10.96
C ASP A 148 -3.83 1.04 9.90
N ASP A 149 -2.90 1.95 9.64
CA ASP A 149 -3.04 3.11 8.75
C ASP A 149 -1.92 3.16 7.70
N GLU A 150 -1.14 2.07 7.59
CA GLU A 150 0.11 1.99 6.84
C GLU A 150 1.17 3.04 7.21
N SER A 151 0.99 3.75 8.34
CA SER A 151 1.96 4.68 8.90
C SER A 151 2.96 3.93 9.76
N TYR A 152 4.06 3.52 9.14
CA TYR A 152 5.08 2.69 9.79
C TYR A 152 5.94 3.48 10.79
N THR A 153 5.44 3.66 12.00
CA THR A 153 6.08 4.45 13.07
C THR A 153 7.09 3.68 13.91
N LEU A 154 7.07 2.35 13.86
CA LEU A 154 8.01 1.50 14.61
C LEU A 154 8.93 0.74 13.65
N GLU A 155 10.21 0.65 14.00
CA GLU A 155 11.22 -0.14 13.29
C GLU A 155 11.89 -1.15 14.23
N TYR A 156 12.07 -2.37 13.73
CA TYR A 156 12.78 -3.46 14.40
C TYR A 156 13.83 -4.08 13.48
N ARG A 157 14.85 -4.67 14.09
CA ARG A 157 15.88 -5.49 13.44
C ARG A 157 15.81 -6.91 13.96
N LEU A 158 15.91 -7.88 13.06
CA LEU A 158 16.03 -9.28 13.43
C LEU A 158 17.45 -9.57 13.92
N GLU A 159 17.56 -10.03 15.16
CA GLU A 159 18.81 -10.43 15.80
C GLU A 159 18.61 -11.79 16.47
N GLY A 160 19.06 -12.86 15.82
CA GLY A 160 18.79 -14.23 16.23
C GLY A 160 17.29 -14.53 16.22
N GLU A 161 16.74 -15.01 17.33
CA GLU A 161 15.32 -15.30 17.52
C GLU A 161 14.54 -14.11 18.12
N TYR A 162 15.06 -12.88 18.02
CA TYR A 162 14.43 -11.69 18.58
C TYR A 162 14.35 -10.54 17.57
N TRP A 163 13.23 -9.83 17.60
CA TRP A 163 13.08 -8.48 17.06
C TRP A 163 13.57 -7.49 18.09
N ARG A 164 14.55 -6.65 17.72
CA ARG A 164 15.08 -5.56 18.54
C ARG A 164 14.60 -4.24 17.99
N LYS A 165 13.97 -3.42 18.82
CA LYS A 165 13.50 -2.09 18.40
C LYS A 165 14.70 -1.24 18.06
N LYS A 166 14.62 -0.57 16.91
CA LYS A 166 15.59 0.46 16.56
C LYS A 166 15.19 1.74 17.28
N LEU A 167 16.03 2.16 18.22
CA LEU A 167 15.92 3.43 18.93
C LEU A 167 16.30 4.60 18.02
#